data_AF-A0A0G1UVZ0-F1
#
_entry.id   AF-A0A0G1UVZ0-F1
#
_cell.length_a   1.000
_cell.length_b   1.000
_cell.length_c   1.000
_cell.angle_alpha   90.00
_cell.angle_beta   90.00
_cell.angle_gamma   90.00
#
_symmetry.space_group_name_H-M   'P 1'
#
loop_
_entity.id
_entity.type
_entity.pdbx_description
1 polymer ?
#
loop_
_entity_poly.entity_id
_entity_poly.type
_entity_poly.pdbx_seq_one_letter_code
_entity_poly.pdbx_strand_id
1 'polypeptide(L)'
;MQEQDISYAPIESLEFFEEEKELIDIAVTGDHTFFVSADRENWVLTHNSEFPDIDTDVADRDLLIGLLKERFGDTNVVPVSNYNTFQLKSLIKDVSRFFGLDFQEVNSILTPLDREVRSKVLKQGDDKNLFELKLEDALEHSPRFKQFSEEHPEVFDSISILLHENKALGKHAGGVIVEDDLPNKMPLILSRGEPQTPWVEGMHLKTLNEFGHIKCDLLGLETLRIIQRCIELIMQRHEGNARPTFQDVKGWYDKKLHPDVLDMGDQHVYEHVYQEARWAGIFQFTAKGAQHFCKRAKPKSIIEIAAITSIYRPGPLVAGVDKGFVAAKEAPDDVVYEHPLIREVLGETFGYLVFQEQMLRLGNIVGKMPLAKCDRLRKVITKRSMSGKAKAQTESEELGEEFIAGALENGFTEEQAERLWDNMSAFKGYAFNLSHALSYAIDSYQCAWLLTYYEPEWLCAYMETQAGHPDKRAKAISELRSFGY
;
A
#
# COMPACT_ATOMS: atom_id res chain seq x y z
N MET A 1 -26.50 -20.80 -16.76
CA MET A 1 -25.41 -19.83 -16.61
C MET A 1 -24.18 -20.52 -17.15
N GLN A 2 -23.83 -20.27 -18.41
CA GLN A 2 -22.52 -20.64 -18.93
C GLN A 2 -21.54 -19.65 -18.29
N GLU A 3 -20.58 -20.15 -17.51
CA GLU A 3 -19.34 -19.43 -17.25
C GLU A 3 -18.75 -19.12 -18.63
N GLN A 4 -18.81 -17.85 -19.04
CA GLN A 4 -17.94 -17.41 -20.12
C GLN A 4 -16.54 -17.44 -19.53
N ASP A 5 -15.75 -18.44 -19.91
CA ASP A 5 -14.31 -18.43 -19.74
C ASP A 5 -13.79 -17.17 -20.43
N ILE A 6 -13.52 -16.14 -19.63
CA ILE A 6 -12.79 -14.96 -20.08
C ILE A 6 -11.35 -15.44 -20.28
N SER A 7 -11.05 -15.91 -21.49
CA SER A 7 -9.72 -16.34 -21.90
C SER A 7 -8.86 -15.12 -22.13
N TYR A 8 -7.99 -14.80 -21.18
CA TYR A 8 -6.89 -13.85 -21.36
C TYR A 8 -5.87 -14.42 -22.36
N ALA A 9 -5.06 -13.56 -22.98
CA ALA A 9 -3.95 -14.01 -23.81
C ALA A 9 -3.04 -14.95 -23.00
N PRO A 10 -2.81 -16.20 -23.44
CA PRO A 10 -1.96 -17.13 -22.70
C PRO A 10 -0.51 -16.61 -22.67
N ILE A 11 0.13 -16.69 -21.50
CA ILE A 11 1.57 -16.49 -21.40
C ILE A 11 2.22 -17.76 -21.94
N GLU A 12 2.77 -17.70 -23.16
CA GLU A 12 3.36 -18.86 -23.84
C GLU A 12 4.79 -19.16 -23.34
N SER A 13 5.49 -18.15 -22.82
CA SER A 13 6.83 -18.27 -22.25
C SER A 13 7.20 -17.04 -21.42
N LEU A 14 8.03 -17.23 -20.38
CA LEU A 14 8.74 -16.14 -19.70
C LEU A 14 10.16 -16.05 -20.26
N GLU A 15 10.51 -14.88 -20.80
CA GLU A 15 11.90 -14.56 -21.10
C GLU A 15 12.55 -14.04 -19.80
N PHE A 16 13.49 -14.81 -19.27
CA PHE A 16 14.33 -14.40 -18.16
C PHE A 16 15.61 -13.80 -18.72
N PHE A 17 15.81 -12.51 -18.52
CA PHE A 17 17.07 -11.86 -18.80
C PHE A 17 17.94 -11.97 -17.54
N GLU A 18 18.99 -12.78 -17.60
CA GLU A 18 20.13 -12.61 -16.71
C GLU A 18 20.93 -11.42 -17.23
N GLU A 19 20.58 -10.23 -16.74
CA GLU A 19 21.45 -9.08 -16.90
C GLU A 19 22.31 -9.00 -15.64
N GLU A 20 23.56 -9.45 -15.73
CA GLU A 20 24.59 -9.07 -14.76
C GLU A 20 24.81 -7.57 -14.91
N LYS A 21 24.00 -6.77 -14.20
CA LYS A 21 24.27 -5.34 -14.07
C LYS A 21 25.45 -5.21 -13.10
N GLU A 22 26.56 -4.69 -13.62
CA GLU A 22 27.70 -4.29 -12.81
C GLU A 22 27.24 -3.14 -11.91
N LEU A 23 26.87 -3.47 -10.68
CA LEU A 23 26.50 -2.50 -9.66
C LEU A 23 27.79 -1.89 -9.12
N ILE A 24 27.96 -0.59 -9.35
CA ILE A 24 29.12 0.14 -8.83
C ILE A 24 28.82 0.49 -7.38
N ASP A 25 29.64 -0.06 -6.48
CA ASP A 25 29.69 0.38 -5.09
C ASP A 25 30.25 1.81 -5.03
N ILE A 26 29.42 2.76 -4.61
CA ILE A 26 29.80 4.16 -4.42
C ILE A 26 29.89 4.52 -2.92
N ALA A 27 30.17 3.55 -2.06
CA ALA A 27 30.20 3.69 -0.60
C ALA A 27 30.98 4.92 -0.10
N VAL A 28 30.35 5.62 0.85
CA VAL A 28 31.02 6.51 1.80
C VAL A 28 30.98 5.78 3.14
N THR A 29 32.17 5.40 3.62
CA THR A 29 32.48 4.51 4.75
C THR A 29 31.45 4.38 5.88
N GLY A 30 31.21 3.15 6.34
CA GLY A 30 30.81 2.83 7.72
C GLY A 30 29.65 1.84 7.86
N ASP A 31 28.48 2.17 7.30
CA ASP A 31 27.22 1.44 7.61
C ASP A 31 26.27 1.23 6.41
N HIS A 32 26.54 1.83 5.24
CA HIS A 32 25.63 1.82 4.09
C HIS A 32 26.39 1.58 2.79
N THR A 33 25.81 0.78 1.90
CA THR A 33 26.35 0.55 0.56
C THR A 33 25.32 1.02 -0.46
N PHE A 34 25.69 2.08 -1.17
CA PHE A 34 24.90 2.58 -2.28
C PHE A 34 25.41 1.87 -3.53
N PHE A 35 24.51 1.18 -4.20
CA PHE A 35 24.78 0.60 -5.50
C PHE A 35 24.05 1.42 -6.53
N VAL A 36 24.78 1.80 -7.57
CA VAL A 36 24.20 2.42 -8.74
C VAL A 36 24.56 1.56 -9.94
N SER A 37 23.61 1.36 -10.86
CA SER A 37 23.97 0.79 -12.16
C SER A 37 25.05 1.66 -12.83
N ALA A 38 25.93 1.07 -13.64
CA ALA A 38 27.03 1.81 -14.26
C ALA A 38 26.59 3.03 -15.09
N ASP A 39 25.37 3.00 -15.62
CA ASP A 39 24.68 4.10 -16.33
C ASP A 39 24.09 5.18 -15.41
N ARG A 40 24.08 4.95 -14.09
CA ARG A 40 23.49 5.78 -13.03
C ARG A 40 21.97 5.93 -13.06
N GLU A 41 21.28 5.05 -13.77
CA GLU A 41 19.82 5.13 -13.94
C GLU A 41 19.07 4.45 -12.79
N ASN A 42 19.65 3.45 -12.15
CA ASN A 42 19.01 2.66 -11.08
C ASN A 42 19.77 2.79 -9.76
N TRP A 43 19.04 3.15 -8.71
CA TRP A 43 19.58 3.36 -7.37
C TRP A 43 19.12 2.24 -6.44
N VAL A 44 20.06 1.47 -5.92
CA VAL A 44 19.79 0.45 -4.91
C VAL A 44 20.46 0.88 -3.60
N LEU A 45 19.64 1.18 -2.61
CA LEU A 45 20.10 1.40 -1.24
C LEU A 45 20.17 0.05 -0.55
N THR A 46 21.37 -0.41 -0.20
CA THR A 46 21.51 -1.54 0.72
C THR A 46 21.95 -1.04 2.09
N HIS A 47 21.21 -1.45 3.12
CA HIS A 47 21.66 -1.34 4.50
C HIS A 47 22.45 -2.61 4.82
N ASN A 48 23.61 -2.49 5.48
CA ASN A 48 24.41 -3.64 5.92
C ASN A 48 23.75 -4.48 7.04
N SER A 49 22.42 -4.40 7.23
CA SER A 49 21.71 -5.15 8.27
C SER A 49 20.39 -5.81 7.82
N GLU A 50 19.88 -5.55 6.62
CA GLU A 50 18.61 -6.14 6.14
C GLU A 50 18.68 -6.39 4.63
N PHE A 51 18.13 -7.52 4.17
CA PHE A 51 18.00 -7.84 2.75
C PHE A 51 16.99 -6.91 2.05
N PRO A 52 17.18 -6.59 0.76
CA PRO A 52 16.16 -5.87 -0.01
C PRO A 52 14.89 -6.74 -0.12
N ASP A 53 13.75 -6.15 0.22
CA ASP A 53 12.41 -6.74 0.05
C ASP A 53 11.82 -6.18 -1.25
N ILE A 54 11.66 -7.03 -2.27
CA ILE A 54 11.19 -6.65 -3.60
C ILE A 54 9.79 -7.23 -3.81
N ASP A 55 8.81 -6.34 -3.72
CA ASP A 55 7.41 -6.66 -3.96
C ASP A 55 7.07 -6.46 -5.45
N THR A 56 6.35 -7.42 -6.03
CA THR A 56 5.99 -7.41 -7.45
C THR A 56 4.49 -7.61 -7.63
N ASP A 57 3.85 -6.65 -8.29
CA ASP A 57 2.45 -6.72 -8.72
C ASP A 57 2.36 -7.32 -10.13
N VAL A 58 1.46 -8.29 -10.32
CA VAL A 58 1.25 -8.99 -11.60
C VAL A 58 -0.24 -9.19 -11.91
N ALA A 59 -0.57 -9.33 -13.19
CA ALA A 59 -1.95 -9.62 -13.63
C ALA A 59 -2.40 -11.03 -13.20
N ASP A 60 -1.55 -12.04 -13.39
CA ASP A 60 -1.81 -13.42 -13.00
C ASP A 60 -0.70 -13.96 -12.10
N ARG A 61 -0.97 -13.92 -10.80
CA ARG A 61 -0.06 -14.38 -9.75
C ARG A 61 0.12 -15.89 -9.76
N ASP A 62 -0.97 -16.64 -9.94
CA ASP A 62 -0.92 -18.10 -9.79
C ASP A 62 -0.19 -18.72 -10.98
N LEU A 63 -0.35 -18.14 -12.18
CA LEU A 63 0.46 -18.47 -13.35
C LEU A 63 1.95 -18.20 -13.12
N LEU A 64 2.31 -17.02 -12.60
CA LEU A 64 3.71 -16.71 -12.29
C LEU A 64 4.30 -17.72 -11.28
N ILE A 65 3.57 -18.05 -10.22
CA ILE A 65 4.01 -19.03 -9.23
C ILE A 65 4.20 -20.41 -9.87
N GLY A 66 3.28 -20.82 -10.76
CA GLY A 66 3.41 -22.07 -11.51
C GLY A 66 4.69 -22.12 -12.35
N LEU A 67 4.98 -21.02 -13.06
CA LEU A 67 6.19 -20.92 -13.88
C LEU A 67 7.47 -20.88 -13.05
N LEU A 68 7.45 -20.22 -11.89
CA LEU A 68 8.57 -20.24 -10.95
C LEU A 68 8.80 -21.66 -10.41
N LYS A 69 7.74 -22.41 -10.09
CA LYS A 69 7.84 -23.80 -9.64
C LYS A 69 8.36 -24.72 -10.73
N GLU A 70 7.96 -24.53 -11.98
CA GLU A 70 8.50 -25.28 -13.12
C GLU A 70 10.01 -25.04 -13.28
N ARG A 71 10.47 -23.80 -13.08
CA ARG A 71 11.88 -23.42 -13.23
C ARG A 71 12.75 -23.83 -12.05
N PHE A 72 12.30 -23.51 -10.83
CA PHE A 72 13.11 -23.64 -9.61
C PHE A 72 12.76 -24.89 -8.79
N GLY A 73 11.63 -25.54 -9.05
CA GLY A 73 11.16 -26.73 -8.33
C GLY A 73 10.07 -26.42 -7.30
N ASP A 74 9.11 -27.34 -7.15
CA ASP A 74 7.93 -27.20 -6.27
C ASP A 74 8.28 -26.95 -4.79
N THR A 75 9.43 -27.45 -4.34
CA THR A 75 9.89 -27.30 -2.96
C THR A 75 10.77 -26.08 -2.74
N ASN A 76 11.16 -25.38 -3.80
CA ASN A 76 11.99 -24.17 -3.74
C ASN A 76 11.16 -22.90 -3.87
N VAL A 77 9.92 -23.00 -4.34
CA VAL A 77 8.95 -21.91 -4.45
C VAL A 77 7.76 -22.19 -3.54
N VAL A 78 7.81 -21.64 -2.33
CA VAL A 78 6.92 -22.03 -1.25
C VAL A 78 6.20 -20.79 -0.69
N PRO A 79 4.85 -20.78 -0.63
CA PRO A 79 4.12 -19.67 -0.05
C PRO A 79 4.38 -19.59 1.47
N VAL A 80 4.43 -18.36 1.96
CA VAL A 80 4.49 -18.07 3.38
C VAL A 80 3.14 -18.42 4.02
N SER A 81 3.18 -19.14 5.14
CA SER A 81 1.98 -19.47 5.91
C SER A 81 1.38 -18.25 6.59
N ASN A 82 0.07 -18.30 6.83
CA ASN A 82 -0.67 -17.33 7.63
C ASN A 82 -1.55 -18.06 8.64
N TYR A 83 -1.25 -17.97 9.94
CA TYR A 83 -2.10 -18.55 10.97
C TYR A 83 -3.23 -17.57 11.33
N ASN A 84 -4.43 -17.90 10.87
CA ASN A 84 -5.63 -17.13 11.22
C ASN A 84 -6.01 -17.45 12.67
N THR A 85 -6.20 -16.42 13.47
CA THR A 85 -6.61 -16.54 14.87
C THR A 85 -8.12 -16.33 15.06
N PHE A 86 -8.65 -16.78 16.18
CA PHE A 86 -10.04 -16.51 16.55
C PHE A 86 -10.26 -15.02 16.83
N GLN A 87 -11.08 -14.39 15.98
CA GLN A 87 -11.48 -12.98 16.12
C GLN A 87 -12.77 -12.87 16.93
N LEU A 88 -12.84 -11.91 17.86
CA LEU A 88 -13.88 -11.80 18.89
C LEU A 88 -15.30 -12.07 18.37
N LYS A 89 -15.79 -11.28 17.40
CA LYS A 89 -17.16 -11.45 16.86
C LYS A 89 -17.40 -12.80 16.21
N SER A 90 -16.40 -13.32 15.50
CA SER A 90 -16.52 -14.63 14.84
C SER A 90 -16.51 -15.76 15.86
N LEU A 91 -15.68 -15.65 16.89
CA LEU A 91 -15.57 -16.61 17.97
C LEU A 91 -16.86 -16.66 18.80
N ILE A 92 -17.43 -15.51 19.15
CA ILE A 92 -18.73 -15.46 19.84
C ILE A 92 -19.80 -16.20 19.03
N LYS A 93 -19.90 -15.94 17.72
CA LYS A 93 -20.87 -16.64 16.85
C LYS A 93 -20.64 -18.15 16.82
N ASP A 94 -19.39 -18.59 16.73
CA ASP A 94 -19.04 -20.01 16.67
C ASP A 94 -19.34 -20.72 17.99
N VAL A 95 -18.97 -20.13 19.14
CA VAL A 95 -19.22 -20.67 20.48
C VAL A 95 -20.72 -20.62 20.84
N SER A 96 -21.41 -19.52 20.55
CA SER A 96 -22.86 -19.42 20.77
C SER A 96 -23.63 -20.48 19.96
N ARG A 97 -23.20 -20.77 18.72
CA ARG A 97 -23.77 -21.86 17.92
C ARG A 97 -23.54 -23.22 18.59
N PHE A 98 -22.36 -23.45 19.15
CA PHE A 98 -22.05 -24.69 19.87
C PHE A 98 -22.99 -24.92 21.07
N PHE A 99 -23.35 -23.86 21.80
CA PHE A 99 -24.32 -23.90 22.89
C PHE A 99 -25.79 -23.83 22.45
N GLY A 100 -26.08 -23.81 21.14
CA GLY A 100 -27.44 -23.87 20.61
C GLY A 100 -28.22 -22.55 20.63
N LEU A 101 -27.52 -21.41 20.75
CA LEU A 101 -28.16 -20.10 20.69
C LEU A 101 -28.55 -19.72 19.26
N ASP A 102 -29.62 -18.92 19.13
CA ASP A 102 -30.10 -18.49 17.82
C ASP A 102 -29.14 -17.48 17.16
N PHE A 103 -28.90 -17.67 15.86
CA PHE A 103 -27.96 -16.83 15.12
C PHE A 103 -28.44 -15.37 15.00
N GLN A 104 -29.75 -15.14 14.84
CA GLN A 104 -30.28 -13.78 14.70
C GLN A 104 -30.17 -13.02 16.01
N GLU A 105 -30.45 -13.69 17.13
CA GLU A 105 -30.27 -13.14 18.47
C GLU A 105 -28.83 -12.67 18.69
N VAL A 106 -27.86 -13.57 18.53
CA VAL A 106 -26.42 -13.25 18.69
C VAL A 106 -25.99 -12.15 17.71
N ASN A 107 -26.42 -12.22 16.44
CA ASN A 107 -26.03 -11.24 15.45
C ASN A 107 -26.63 -9.85 15.74
N SER A 108 -27.81 -9.76 16.35
CA SER A 108 -28.43 -8.50 16.77
C SER A 108 -27.61 -7.76 17.83
N ILE A 109 -26.90 -8.51 18.69
CA ILE A 109 -26.00 -7.98 19.73
C ILE A 109 -24.66 -7.54 19.11
N LEU A 110 -24.09 -8.36 18.22
CA LEU A 110 -22.75 -8.11 17.66
C LEU A 110 -22.69 -7.05 16.56
N THR A 111 -23.81 -6.83 15.85
CA THR A 111 -23.88 -5.85 14.75
C THR A 111 -23.56 -4.42 15.22
N PRO A 112 -24.21 -3.87 16.26
CA PRO A 112 -23.92 -2.51 16.72
C PRO A 112 -22.62 -2.39 17.54
N LEU A 113 -22.04 -3.50 18.00
CA LEU A 113 -20.96 -3.54 18.99
C LEU A 113 -19.75 -2.66 18.64
N ASP A 114 -19.29 -2.73 17.37
CA ASP A 114 -18.18 -1.90 16.89
C ASP A 114 -18.48 -0.42 17.08
N ARG A 115 -19.68 0.03 16.69
CA ARG A 115 -20.05 1.44 16.77
C ARG A 115 -20.17 1.91 18.21
N GLU A 116 -20.73 1.09 19.08
CA GLU A 116 -20.89 1.38 20.50
C GLU A 116 -19.53 1.59 21.17
N VAL A 117 -18.61 0.64 20.98
CA VAL A 117 -17.26 0.70 21.57
C VAL A 117 -16.41 1.79 20.93
N ARG A 118 -16.39 1.88 19.59
CA ARG A 118 -15.64 2.92 18.86
C ARG A 118 -16.00 4.32 19.34
N SER A 119 -17.27 4.58 19.65
CA SER A 119 -17.71 5.90 20.12
C SER A 119 -17.19 6.31 21.50
N LYS A 120 -16.71 5.35 22.29
CA LYS A 120 -16.22 5.54 23.66
C LYS A 120 -14.70 5.45 23.77
N VAL A 121 -14.07 4.62 22.94
CA VAL A 121 -12.62 4.34 23.01
C VAL A 121 -11.81 5.23 22.09
N LEU A 122 -12.30 5.53 20.87
CA LEU A 122 -11.53 6.33 19.92
C LEU A 122 -11.54 7.80 20.33
N LYS A 123 -10.33 8.36 20.51
CA LYS A 123 -10.11 9.78 20.75
C LYS A 123 -9.96 10.54 19.43
N GLN A 124 -10.08 11.86 19.51
CA GLN A 124 -9.82 12.73 18.37
C GLN A 124 -8.34 12.62 17.98
N GLY A 125 -8.04 12.08 16.79
CA GLY A 125 -6.67 11.80 16.34
C GLY A 125 -6.40 10.33 16.05
N ASP A 126 -7.19 9.41 16.62
CA ASP A 126 -6.97 7.99 16.44
C ASP A 126 -7.34 7.53 15.03
N ASP A 127 -6.50 6.67 14.46
CA ASP A 127 -6.75 6.07 13.16
C ASP A 127 -7.89 5.05 13.26
N LYS A 128 -9.05 5.42 12.71
CA LYS A 128 -10.27 4.59 12.71
C LYS A 128 -10.10 3.24 12.02
N ASN A 129 -9.13 3.11 11.10
CA ASN A 129 -8.85 1.86 10.40
C ASN A 129 -8.02 0.88 11.25
N LEU A 130 -7.38 1.37 12.31
CA LEU A 130 -6.60 0.57 13.26
C LEU A 130 -7.38 0.24 14.54
N PHE A 131 -8.67 0.57 14.59
CA PHE A 131 -9.51 0.17 15.70
C PHE A 131 -9.63 -1.36 15.74
N GLU A 132 -9.16 -1.93 16.85
CA GLU A 132 -9.36 -3.32 17.21
C GLU A 132 -10.40 -3.40 18.32
N LEU A 133 -11.42 -4.22 18.13
CA LEU A 133 -12.44 -4.45 19.14
C LEU A 133 -11.92 -5.44 20.19
N LYS A 134 -11.62 -4.94 21.40
CA LYS A 134 -11.22 -5.79 22.53
C LYS A 134 -12.41 -6.28 23.33
N LEU A 135 -12.26 -7.46 23.94
CA LEU A 135 -13.29 -8.04 24.80
C LEU A 135 -13.60 -7.14 26.01
N GLU A 136 -12.56 -6.59 26.65
CA GLU A 136 -12.69 -5.70 27.81
C GLU A 136 -13.49 -4.44 27.46
N ASP A 137 -13.10 -3.75 26.38
CA ASP A 137 -13.80 -2.56 25.89
C ASP A 137 -15.27 -2.86 25.51
N ALA A 138 -15.52 -4.05 24.94
CA ALA A 138 -16.86 -4.50 24.61
C ALA A 138 -17.74 -4.70 25.86
N LEU A 139 -17.20 -5.32 26.91
CA LEU A 139 -17.88 -5.53 28.19
C LEU A 139 -18.10 -4.22 28.96
N GLU A 140 -17.17 -3.27 28.84
CA GLU A 140 -17.28 -1.97 29.52
C GLU A 140 -18.27 -1.03 28.83
N HIS A 141 -18.23 -0.95 27.50
CA HIS A 141 -18.88 0.11 26.75
C HIS A 141 -20.17 -0.30 26.02
N SER A 142 -20.50 -1.59 25.95
CA SER A 142 -21.77 -2.07 25.42
C SER A 142 -22.61 -2.76 26.50
N PRO A 143 -23.63 -2.08 27.06
CA PRO A 143 -24.51 -2.68 28.07
C PRO A 143 -25.22 -3.95 27.59
N ARG A 144 -25.58 -4.01 26.30
CA ARG A 144 -26.22 -5.18 25.70
C ARG A 144 -25.27 -6.37 25.62
N PHE A 145 -24.02 -6.12 25.23
CA PHE A 145 -23.00 -7.15 25.19
C PHE A 145 -22.65 -7.65 26.58
N LYS A 146 -22.59 -6.75 27.57
CA LYS A 146 -22.41 -7.10 28.97
C LYS A 146 -23.55 -7.96 29.50
N GLN A 147 -24.81 -7.58 29.24
CA GLN A 147 -25.96 -8.38 29.63
C GLN A 147 -25.91 -9.78 28.99
N PHE A 148 -25.60 -9.87 27.70
CA PHE A 148 -25.42 -11.15 27.02
C PHE A 148 -24.32 -12.01 27.66
N SER A 149 -23.23 -11.38 28.13
CA SER A 149 -22.18 -12.07 28.88
C SER A 149 -22.62 -12.59 30.24
N GLU A 150 -23.53 -11.89 30.92
CA GLU A 150 -24.06 -12.29 32.21
C GLU A 150 -25.13 -13.40 32.06
N GLU A 151 -25.89 -13.38 30.97
CA GLU A 151 -26.92 -14.39 30.65
C GLU A 151 -26.32 -15.71 30.14
N HIS A 152 -25.16 -15.65 29.46
CA HIS A 152 -24.48 -16.80 28.85
C HIS A 152 -23.02 -16.93 29.31
N PRO A 153 -22.75 -17.15 30.60
CA PRO A 153 -21.39 -17.26 31.12
C PRO A 153 -20.59 -18.38 30.43
N GLU A 154 -21.23 -19.49 30.04
CA GLU A 154 -20.60 -20.62 29.34
C GLU A 154 -19.95 -20.22 28.00
N VAL A 155 -20.54 -19.23 27.32
CA VAL A 155 -20.01 -18.69 26.06
C VAL A 155 -18.76 -17.86 26.34
N PHE A 156 -18.78 -17.02 27.38
CA PHE A 156 -17.71 -16.08 27.68
C PHE A 156 -16.51 -16.71 28.39
N ASP A 157 -16.74 -17.74 29.21
CA ASP A 157 -15.67 -18.58 29.76
C ASP A 157 -14.85 -19.19 28.61
N SER A 158 -15.52 -19.72 27.58
CA SER A 158 -14.87 -20.29 26.40
C SER A 158 -14.12 -19.24 25.59
N ILE A 159 -14.70 -18.03 25.44
CA ILE A 159 -14.06 -16.92 24.72
C ILE A 159 -12.77 -16.49 25.42
N SER A 160 -12.76 -16.41 26.75
CA SER A 160 -11.58 -15.98 27.51
C SER A 160 -10.35 -16.88 27.29
N ILE A 161 -10.58 -18.14 26.93
CA ILE A 161 -9.55 -19.14 26.64
C ILE A 161 -9.16 -19.15 25.16
N LEU A 162 -10.13 -19.00 24.25
CA LEU A 162 -9.92 -19.24 22.81
C LEU A 162 -9.60 -17.97 22.01
N LEU A 163 -9.84 -16.78 22.57
CA LEU A 163 -9.62 -15.53 21.84
C LEU A 163 -8.14 -15.38 21.45
N HIS A 164 -7.89 -15.03 20.19
CA HIS A 164 -6.56 -14.92 19.58
C HIS A 164 -5.75 -16.24 19.48
N GLU A 165 -6.31 -17.38 19.89
CA GLU A 165 -5.70 -18.69 19.61
C GLU A 165 -5.76 -19.02 18.11
N ASN A 166 -4.83 -19.88 17.68
CA ASN A 166 -4.74 -20.31 16.28
C ASN A 166 -5.99 -21.13 15.88
N LYS A 167 -6.71 -20.66 14.86
CA LYS A 167 -7.93 -21.30 14.33
C LYS A 167 -7.66 -22.13 13.09
N ALA A 168 -6.91 -21.59 12.13
CA ALA A 168 -6.73 -22.22 10.83
C ALA A 168 -5.42 -21.77 10.17
N LEU A 169 -4.81 -22.69 9.44
CA LEU A 169 -3.69 -22.41 8.56
C LEU A 169 -4.21 -21.91 7.20
N GLY A 170 -3.80 -20.71 6.82
CA GLY A 170 -3.98 -20.12 5.50
C GLY A 170 -2.64 -19.82 4.82
N LYS A 171 -2.70 -19.24 3.63
CA LYS A 171 -1.54 -18.73 2.88
C LYS A 171 -1.46 -17.20 3.01
N HIS A 172 -0.26 -16.64 3.03
CA HIS A 172 -0.06 -15.21 2.81
C HIS A 172 -0.56 -14.85 1.41
N ALA A 173 -1.25 -13.71 1.29
CA ALA A 173 -1.85 -13.31 0.02
C ALA A 173 -0.81 -13.04 -1.07
N GLY A 174 0.35 -12.47 -0.69
CA GLY A 174 1.48 -12.22 -1.60
C GLY A 174 2.71 -13.08 -1.34
N GLY A 175 2.87 -13.61 -0.14
CA GLY A 175 4.18 -13.94 0.41
C GLY A 175 4.67 -15.27 -0.09
N VAL A 176 5.84 -15.27 -0.72
CA VAL A 176 6.48 -16.45 -1.29
C VAL A 176 7.97 -16.41 -0.94
N ILE A 177 8.54 -17.58 -0.68
CA ILE A 177 9.97 -17.79 -0.64
C ILE A 177 10.37 -18.47 -1.95
N VAL A 178 11.38 -17.91 -2.61
CA VAL A 178 12.00 -18.48 -3.80
C VAL A 178 13.47 -18.71 -3.45
N GLU A 179 13.81 -19.94 -3.09
CA GLU A 179 15.14 -20.27 -2.59
C GLU A 179 15.52 -21.72 -2.90
N ASP A 180 16.76 -21.94 -3.33
CA ASP A 180 17.28 -23.28 -3.61
C ASP A 180 17.43 -24.13 -2.34
N ASP A 181 17.08 -25.41 -2.48
CA ASP A 181 17.25 -26.45 -1.45
C ASP A 181 16.53 -26.12 -0.13
N LEU A 182 15.36 -25.49 -0.24
CA LEU A 182 14.57 -25.05 0.91
C LEU A 182 14.27 -26.15 1.94
N PRO A 183 13.95 -27.41 1.55
CA PRO A 183 13.70 -28.50 2.51
C PRO A 183 14.87 -28.85 3.43
N ASN A 184 16.11 -28.58 3.01
CA ASN A 184 17.30 -28.78 3.84
C ASN A 184 17.62 -27.57 4.73
N LYS A 185 17.05 -26.40 4.43
CA LYS A 185 17.25 -25.15 5.16
C LYS A 185 16.16 -24.87 6.19
N MET A 186 14.92 -25.26 5.91
CA MET A 186 13.80 -25.17 6.85
C MET A 186 12.87 -26.40 6.75
N PRO A 187 12.19 -26.80 7.83
CA PRO A 187 11.12 -27.76 7.73
C PRO A 187 9.96 -27.16 6.92
N LEU A 188 9.35 -27.93 6.03
CA LEU A 188 8.15 -27.53 5.30
C LEU A 188 6.91 -28.21 5.90
N ILE A 189 5.78 -27.50 5.91
CA ILE A 189 4.48 -28.06 6.27
C ILE A 189 3.62 -28.25 5.04
N LEU A 190 2.65 -29.17 5.12
CA LEU A 190 1.68 -29.39 4.05
C LEU A 190 0.33 -28.82 4.45
N SER A 191 -0.23 -28.00 3.56
CA SER A 191 -1.62 -27.55 3.67
C SER A 191 -2.35 -27.95 2.40
N ARG A 192 -3.35 -28.83 2.57
CA ARG A 192 -4.09 -29.45 1.45
C ARG A 192 -3.18 -30.12 0.40
N GLY A 193 -2.05 -30.68 0.85
CA GLY A 193 -1.08 -31.37 -0.03
C GLY A 193 -0.02 -30.47 -0.66
N GLU A 194 -0.09 -29.14 -0.47
CA GLU A 194 0.92 -28.21 -0.99
C GLU A 194 1.91 -27.78 0.11
N PRO A 195 3.22 -27.72 -0.19
CA PRO A 195 4.23 -27.17 0.73
C PRO A 195 3.96 -25.71 1.10
N GLN A 196 4.18 -25.36 2.37
CA GLN A 196 4.18 -24.00 2.91
C GLN A 196 5.28 -23.85 3.96
N THR A 197 5.66 -22.60 4.27
CA THR A 197 6.57 -22.32 5.39
C THR A 197 5.92 -22.71 6.72
N PRO A 198 6.67 -23.13 7.74
CA PRO A 198 6.10 -23.44 9.05
C PRO A 198 5.80 -22.16 9.86
N TRP A 199 6.43 -21.05 9.49
CA TRP A 199 6.35 -19.76 10.15
C TRP A 199 5.65 -18.70 9.30
N VAL A 200 5.16 -17.67 9.98
CA VAL A 200 4.55 -16.47 9.36
C VAL A 200 5.62 -15.40 9.18
N GLU A 201 5.41 -14.51 8.20
CA GLU A 201 6.21 -13.31 7.99
C GLU A 201 5.27 -12.16 7.63
N GLY A 202 5.42 -11.01 8.28
CA GLY A 202 4.57 -9.84 8.05
C GLY A 202 4.93 -8.65 8.96
N MET A 203 4.05 -7.65 9.01
CA MET A 203 4.34 -6.36 9.68
C MET A 203 4.66 -6.46 11.18
N HIS A 204 4.21 -7.53 11.85
CA HIS A 204 4.36 -7.72 13.30
C HIS A 204 5.21 -8.95 13.69
N LEU A 205 5.53 -9.81 12.73
CA LEU A 205 6.39 -10.98 12.95
C LEU A 205 7.37 -11.11 11.80
N LYS A 206 8.67 -11.06 12.11
CA LYS A 206 9.77 -11.20 11.15
C LYS A 206 10.57 -12.50 11.32
N THR A 207 9.86 -13.61 11.49
CA THR A 207 10.50 -14.88 11.88
C THR A 207 11.37 -15.47 10.76
N LEU A 208 10.90 -15.43 9.50
CA LEU A 208 11.63 -16.03 8.37
C LEU A 208 12.90 -15.23 8.06
N ASN A 209 12.82 -13.90 8.11
CA ASN A 209 13.95 -13.02 7.85
C ASN A 209 15.06 -13.17 8.92
N GLU A 210 14.70 -13.37 10.20
CA GLU A 210 15.66 -13.66 11.27
C GLU A 210 16.43 -14.98 11.06
N PHE A 211 15.85 -15.95 10.36
CA PHE A 211 16.53 -17.20 9.97
C PHE A 211 17.28 -17.10 8.63
N GLY A 212 17.34 -15.91 8.02
CA GLY A 212 18.06 -15.67 6.77
C GLY A 212 17.25 -16.00 5.51
N HIS A 213 15.95 -16.22 5.62
CA HIS A 213 15.08 -16.45 4.47
C HIS A 213 14.48 -15.15 3.97
N ILE A 214 14.66 -14.89 2.68
CA ILE A 214 14.12 -13.69 2.03
C ILE A 214 12.73 -14.02 1.51
N LYS A 215 11.74 -13.30 2.06
CA LYS A 215 10.38 -13.27 1.51
C LYS A 215 10.37 -12.32 0.31
N CYS A 216 9.60 -12.67 -0.71
CA CYS A 216 9.12 -11.73 -1.73
C CYS A 216 7.58 -11.73 -1.72
N ASP A 217 6.95 -10.58 -1.96
CA ASP A 217 5.51 -10.56 -2.24
C ASP A 217 5.25 -10.56 -3.74
N LEU A 218 4.57 -11.60 -4.22
CA LEU A 218 3.99 -11.67 -5.55
C LEU A 218 2.48 -11.44 -5.41
N LEU A 219 1.99 -10.28 -5.84
CA LEU A 219 0.60 -9.87 -5.66
C LEU A 219 -0.16 -9.87 -6.99
N GLY A 220 -1.35 -10.46 -6.98
CA GLY A 220 -2.24 -10.44 -8.13
C GLY A 220 -3.09 -9.18 -8.14
N LEU A 221 -2.77 -8.22 -9.00
CA LEU A 221 -3.47 -6.94 -9.07
C LEU A 221 -4.55 -6.95 -10.16
N GLU A 222 -5.81 -6.76 -9.76
CA GLU A 222 -6.96 -6.72 -10.68
C GLU A 222 -6.80 -5.62 -11.74
N THR A 223 -6.22 -4.47 -11.38
CA THR A 223 -5.93 -3.36 -12.28
C THR A 223 -5.08 -3.79 -13.49
N LEU A 224 -4.02 -4.58 -13.26
CA LEU A 224 -3.15 -5.04 -14.34
C LEU A 224 -3.87 -5.99 -15.30
N ARG A 225 -4.82 -6.79 -14.80
CA ARG A 225 -5.72 -7.59 -15.65
C ARG A 225 -6.63 -6.73 -16.51
N ILE A 226 -7.17 -5.64 -15.97
CA ILE A 226 -8.00 -4.69 -16.73
C ILE A 226 -7.15 -4.02 -17.81
N ILE A 227 -5.93 -3.58 -17.48
CA ILE A 227 -5.00 -2.98 -18.45
C ILE A 227 -4.67 -3.98 -19.57
N GLN A 228 -4.24 -5.19 -19.23
CA GLN A 228 -3.94 -6.25 -20.20
C GLN A 228 -5.15 -6.47 -21.13
N ARG A 229 -6.34 -6.63 -20.55
CA ARG A 229 -7.56 -6.88 -21.30
C ARG A 229 -7.96 -5.71 -22.19
N CYS A 230 -7.79 -4.47 -21.72
CA CYS A 230 -8.03 -3.28 -22.52
C CYS A 230 -7.11 -3.25 -23.76
N ILE A 231 -5.81 -3.55 -23.58
CA ILE A 231 -4.85 -3.64 -24.69
C ILE A 231 -5.27 -4.71 -25.69
N GLU A 232 -5.67 -5.91 -25.24
CA GLU A 232 -6.19 -6.95 -26.13
C GLU A 232 -7.37 -6.45 -26.98
N LEU A 233 -8.32 -5.76 -26.37
CA LEU A 233 -9.49 -5.20 -27.06
C LEU A 233 -9.09 -4.10 -28.07
N ILE A 234 -8.12 -3.26 -27.72
CA ILE A 234 -7.57 -2.23 -28.61
C ILE A 234 -6.96 -2.88 -29.85
N MET A 235 -6.11 -3.89 -29.66
CA MET A 235 -5.44 -4.59 -30.76
C MET A 235 -6.44 -5.34 -31.66
N GLN A 236 -7.47 -5.95 -31.06
CA GLN A 236 -8.54 -6.61 -31.81
C GLN A 236 -9.35 -5.63 -32.66
N ARG A 237 -9.71 -4.48 -32.11
CA ARG A 237 -10.62 -3.54 -32.77
C ARG A 237 -9.93 -2.59 -33.74
N HIS A 238 -8.76 -2.10 -33.40
CA HIS A 238 -8.09 -1.02 -34.11
C HIS A 238 -6.88 -1.49 -34.93
N GLU A 239 -6.28 -2.62 -34.59
CA GLU A 239 -5.02 -3.09 -35.20
C GLU A 239 -5.18 -4.41 -35.99
N GLY A 240 -6.38 -5.00 -35.98
CA GLY A 240 -6.70 -6.22 -36.74
C GLY A 240 -6.10 -7.51 -36.19
N ASN A 241 -5.52 -7.49 -34.98
CA ASN A 241 -5.03 -8.70 -34.32
C ASN A 241 -6.18 -9.39 -33.58
N ALA A 242 -6.84 -10.35 -34.25
CA ALA A 242 -7.99 -11.05 -33.68
C ALA A 242 -7.69 -11.91 -32.44
N ARG A 243 -6.43 -12.31 -32.23
CA ARG A 243 -6.00 -13.14 -31.09
C ARG A 243 -4.62 -12.67 -30.60
N PRO A 244 -4.56 -11.53 -29.88
CA PRO A 244 -3.30 -11.03 -29.32
C PRO A 244 -2.69 -12.05 -28.35
N THR A 245 -1.39 -12.27 -28.48
CA THR A 245 -0.59 -13.04 -27.51
C THR A 245 -0.12 -12.15 -26.36
N PHE A 246 0.42 -12.73 -25.29
CA PHE A 246 1.03 -11.93 -24.23
C PHE A 246 2.19 -11.06 -24.75
N GLN A 247 3.00 -11.58 -25.68
CA GLN A 247 4.11 -10.82 -26.26
C GLN A 247 3.61 -9.63 -27.10
N ASP A 248 2.50 -9.80 -27.80
CA ASP A 248 1.85 -8.70 -28.53
C ASP A 248 1.39 -7.60 -27.55
N VAL A 249 0.73 -7.99 -26.46
CA VAL A 249 0.26 -7.05 -25.42
C VAL A 249 1.43 -6.36 -24.72
N LYS A 250 2.48 -7.09 -24.36
CA LYS A 250 3.69 -6.53 -23.77
C LYS A 250 4.37 -5.55 -24.72
N GLY A 251 4.55 -5.92 -25.99
CA GLY A 251 5.14 -5.03 -26.99
C GLY A 251 4.33 -3.76 -27.22
N TRP A 252 3.00 -3.85 -27.14
CA TRP A 252 2.12 -2.69 -27.18
C TRP A 252 2.28 -1.81 -25.93
N TYR A 253 2.28 -2.41 -24.74
CA TYR A 253 2.51 -1.72 -23.47
C TYR A 253 3.84 -0.98 -23.46
N ASP A 254 4.93 -1.68 -23.81
CA ASP A 254 6.29 -1.12 -23.85
C ASP A 254 6.39 0.11 -24.76
N LYS A 255 5.63 0.12 -25.86
CA LYS A 255 5.64 1.19 -26.85
C LYS A 255 4.73 2.38 -26.49
N LYS A 256 3.71 2.19 -25.66
CA LYS A 256 2.61 3.16 -25.47
C LYS A 256 2.33 3.56 -24.04
N LEU A 257 2.51 2.66 -23.08
CA LEU A 257 2.15 2.85 -21.68
C LEU A 257 3.33 2.76 -20.71
N HIS A 258 4.48 2.21 -21.14
CA HIS A 258 5.65 2.12 -20.28
C HIS A 258 6.03 3.50 -19.71
N PRO A 259 6.42 3.60 -18.43
CA PRO A 259 6.75 4.88 -17.80
C PRO A 259 7.78 5.72 -18.58
N ASP A 260 8.73 5.07 -19.25
CA ASP A 260 9.77 5.75 -20.04
C ASP A 260 9.27 6.42 -21.33
N VAL A 261 8.09 6.04 -21.82
CA VAL A 261 7.53 6.54 -23.10
C VAL A 261 6.22 7.28 -22.93
N LEU A 262 5.48 7.00 -21.85
CA LEU A 262 4.17 7.60 -21.59
C LEU A 262 4.32 9.07 -21.19
N ASP A 263 3.65 9.97 -21.92
CA ASP A 263 3.59 11.38 -21.54
C ASP A 263 2.70 11.58 -20.31
N MET A 264 3.34 11.70 -19.16
CA MET A 264 2.69 11.98 -17.88
C MET A 264 2.45 13.49 -17.65
N GLY A 265 2.74 14.35 -18.63
CA GLY A 265 2.40 15.78 -18.61
C GLY A 265 1.08 16.11 -19.29
N ASP A 266 0.43 15.14 -19.94
CA ASP A 266 -0.78 15.34 -20.74
C ASP A 266 -1.98 15.78 -19.88
N GLN A 267 -2.24 17.09 -19.90
CA GLN A 267 -3.33 17.72 -19.15
C GLN A 267 -4.72 17.23 -19.57
N HIS A 268 -4.88 16.69 -20.78
CA HIS A 268 -6.17 16.14 -21.20
C HIS A 268 -6.59 14.96 -20.33
N VAL A 269 -5.64 14.07 -19.98
CA VAL A 269 -5.90 12.93 -19.08
C VAL A 269 -6.28 13.41 -17.69
N TYR A 270 -5.57 14.40 -17.17
CA TYR A 270 -5.84 14.99 -15.86
C TYR A 270 -7.25 15.60 -15.79
N GLU A 271 -7.59 16.42 -16.78
CA GLU A 271 -8.88 17.08 -16.90
C GLU A 271 -10.02 16.07 -17.06
N HIS A 272 -9.89 15.19 -18.06
CA HIS A 272 -10.92 14.22 -18.43
C HIS A 272 -11.23 13.24 -17.31
N VAL A 273 -10.22 12.69 -16.63
CA VAL A 273 -10.46 11.64 -15.63
C VAL A 273 -10.62 12.21 -14.24
N TYR A 274 -9.61 12.94 -13.76
CA TYR A 274 -9.54 13.31 -12.35
C TYR A 274 -10.37 14.56 -12.02
N GLN A 275 -10.37 15.57 -12.89
CA GLN A 275 -11.08 16.83 -12.64
C GLN A 275 -12.58 16.74 -12.95
N GLU A 276 -12.95 16.05 -14.03
CA GLU A 276 -14.36 15.75 -14.33
C GLU A 276 -14.95 14.66 -13.42
N ALA A 277 -14.07 13.89 -12.74
CA ALA A 277 -14.40 12.86 -11.76
C ALA A 277 -15.00 11.59 -12.38
N ARG A 278 -14.33 11.07 -13.42
CA ARG A 278 -14.66 9.83 -14.13
C ARG A 278 -13.87 8.67 -13.50
N TRP A 279 -14.47 7.93 -12.57
CA TRP A 279 -13.75 6.95 -11.74
C TRP A 279 -13.90 5.47 -12.15
N ALA A 280 -14.56 5.18 -13.28
CA ALA A 280 -14.82 3.80 -13.70
C ALA A 280 -13.51 3.04 -13.91
N GLY A 281 -13.25 2.06 -13.02
CA GLY A 281 -12.03 1.26 -13.03
C GLY A 281 -10.75 1.99 -12.62
N ILE A 282 -10.79 3.26 -12.22
CA ILE A 282 -9.56 4.04 -11.95
C ILE A 282 -8.92 3.60 -10.63
N PHE A 283 -7.70 3.07 -10.74
CA PHE A 283 -6.93 2.55 -9.61
C PHE A 283 -6.65 3.64 -8.56
N GLN A 284 -6.58 3.23 -7.28
CA GLN A 284 -6.51 4.08 -6.07
C GLN A 284 -7.75 4.94 -5.76
N PHE A 285 -8.64 5.19 -6.72
CA PHE A 285 -9.82 6.06 -6.53
C PHE A 285 -11.14 5.28 -6.39
N THR A 286 -11.16 4.25 -5.55
CA THR A 286 -12.36 3.43 -5.30
C THR A 286 -13.26 4.00 -4.20
N ALA A 287 -12.69 4.74 -3.25
CA ALA A 287 -13.39 5.34 -2.12
C ALA A 287 -13.98 6.71 -2.49
N LYS A 288 -15.27 6.93 -2.21
CA LYS A 288 -15.96 8.20 -2.53
C LYS A 288 -15.30 9.45 -1.94
N GLY A 289 -14.70 9.36 -0.76
CA GLY A 289 -14.03 10.52 -0.18
C GLY A 289 -12.67 10.81 -0.84
N ALA A 290 -11.93 9.79 -1.28
CA ALA A 290 -10.72 9.97 -2.09
C ALA A 290 -11.06 10.64 -3.42
N GLN A 291 -12.12 10.17 -4.08
CA GLN A 291 -12.68 10.77 -5.30
C GLN A 291 -13.07 12.24 -5.10
N HIS A 292 -13.76 12.56 -4.00
CA HIS A 292 -14.17 13.93 -3.70
C HIS A 292 -12.98 14.86 -3.42
N PHE A 293 -11.99 14.36 -2.65
CA PHE A 293 -10.76 15.11 -2.39
C PHE A 293 -9.98 15.35 -3.68
N CYS A 294 -9.81 14.31 -4.51
CA CYS A 294 -9.14 14.41 -5.80
C CYS A 294 -9.81 15.43 -6.73
N LYS A 295 -11.14 15.39 -6.85
CA LYS A 295 -11.92 16.34 -7.66
C LYS A 295 -11.71 17.79 -7.21
N ARG A 296 -11.61 18.03 -5.89
CA ARG A 296 -11.33 19.37 -5.33
C ARG A 296 -9.89 19.79 -5.58
N ALA A 297 -8.94 18.88 -5.38
CA ALA A 297 -7.52 19.14 -5.59
C ALA A 297 -7.17 19.35 -7.05
N LYS A 298 -7.92 18.77 -8.01
CA LYS A 298 -7.71 18.91 -9.47
C LYS A 298 -6.26 18.62 -9.88
N PRO A 299 -5.75 17.39 -9.70
CA PRO A 299 -4.34 17.09 -9.95
C PRO A 299 -3.92 17.46 -11.38
N LYS A 300 -2.67 17.90 -11.55
CA LYS A 300 -2.05 18.28 -12.83
C LYS A 300 -0.72 17.56 -13.10
N SER A 301 -0.31 16.69 -12.18
CA SER A 301 0.96 15.95 -12.26
C SER A 301 0.84 14.63 -11.48
N ILE A 302 1.76 13.70 -11.76
CA ILE A 302 1.82 12.39 -11.08
C ILE A 302 2.12 12.55 -9.59
N ILE A 303 3.01 13.47 -9.23
CA ILE A 303 3.34 13.75 -7.84
C ILE A 303 2.10 14.22 -7.05
N GLU A 304 1.19 14.95 -7.69
CA GLU A 304 -0.06 15.36 -7.06
C GLU A 304 -1.06 14.21 -6.91
N ILE A 305 -1.12 13.25 -7.87
CA ILE A 305 -1.90 12.02 -7.69
C ILE A 305 -1.36 11.24 -6.48
N ALA A 306 -0.03 11.05 -6.43
CA ALA A 306 0.64 10.38 -5.31
C ALA A 306 0.40 11.11 -3.98
N ALA A 307 0.41 12.44 -3.96
CA ALA A 307 0.15 13.22 -2.76
C ALA A 307 -1.31 13.08 -2.31
N ILE A 308 -2.27 13.13 -3.23
CA ILE A 308 -3.70 12.98 -2.93
C ILE A 308 -3.98 11.61 -2.30
N THR A 309 -3.48 10.53 -2.88
CA THR A 309 -3.67 9.18 -2.32
C THR A 309 -2.94 9.01 -0.99
N SER A 310 -1.76 9.61 -0.84
CA SER A 310 -0.99 9.62 0.42
C SER A 310 -1.66 10.43 1.53
N ILE A 311 -2.31 11.55 1.20
CA ILE A 311 -3.01 12.40 2.18
C ILE A 311 -4.36 11.78 2.58
N TYR A 312 -5.02 11.01 1.71
CA TYR A 312 -6.32 10.42 2.00
C TYR A 312 -6.23 9.20 2.95
N ARG A 313 -5.69 9.43 4.16
CA ARG A 313 -5.58 8.48 5.26
C ARG A 313 -6.08 9.12 6.56
N PRO A 314 -6.58 8.35 7.54
CA PRO A 314 -7.23 8.91 8.72
C PRO A 314 -6.39 9.96 9.46
N GLY A 315 -5.09 9.72 9.61
CA GLY A 315 -4.15 10.64 10.23
C GLY A 315 -4.09 12.05 9.61
N PRO A 316 -3.60 12.18 8.36
CA PRO A 316 -3.57 13.47 7.67
C PRO A 316 -4.96 14.15 7.57
N LEU A 317 -6.03 13.37 7.40
CA LEU A 317 -7.40 13.91 7.35
C LEU A 317 -7.85 14.53 8.67
N VAL A 318 -7.48 13.94 9.82
CA VAL A 318 -7.76 14.55 11.13
C VAL A 318 -6.96 15.83 11.34
N ALA A 319 -5.73 15.87 10.85
CA ALA A 319 -4.89 17.06 10.86
C ALA A 319 -5.34 18.14 9.84
N GLY A 320 -6.36 17.87 9.01
CA GLY A 320 -6.88 18.81 8.02
C GLY A 320 -5.95 19.07 6.84
N VAL A 321 -4.99 18.17 6.59
CA VAL A 321 -3.98 18.30 5.52
C VAL A 321 -4.65 18.32 4.14
N ASP A 322 -5.73 17.58 3.93
CA ASP A 322 -6.51 17.60 2.69
C ASP A 322 -7.07 18.99 2.36
N LYS A 323 -7.60 19.69 3.37
CA LYS A 323 -8.16 21.03 3.20
C LYS A 323 -7.07 22.06 2.95
N GLY A 324 -5.99 21.97 3.73
CA GLY A 324 -4.83 22.84 3.59
C GLY A 324 -4.17 22.70 2.23
N PHE A 325 -3.94 21.46 1.77
CA PHE A 325 -3.37 21.17 0.46
C PHE A 325 -4.21 21.75 -0.69
N VAL A 326 -5.54 21.62 -0.64
CA VAL A 326 -6.43 22.23 -1.65
C VAL A 326 -6.32 23.76 -1.63
N ALA A 327 -6.37 24.39 -0.46
CA ALA A 327 -6.30 25.85 -0.34
C ALA A 327 -4.95 26.40 -0.84
N ALA A 328 -3.84 25.77 -0.44
CA ALA A 328 -2.50 26.12 -0.88
C ALA A 328 -2.31 25.96 -2.39
N LYS A 329 -2.99 24.97 -2.98
CA LYS A 329 -2.97 24.79 -4.43
C LYS A 329 -3.85 25.79 -5.19
N GLU A 330 -4.99 26.19 -4.63
CA GLU A 330 -5.87 27.21 -5.22
C GLU A 330 -5.21 28.59 -5.22
N ALA A 331 -4.36 28.87 -4.23
CA ALA A 331 -3.59 30.10 -4.11
C ALA A 331 -2.10 29.81 -3.84
N PRO A 332 -1.35 29.32 -4.86
CA PRO A 332 0.06 28.93 -4.67
C PRO A 332 0.96 30.12 -4.35
N ASP A 333 0.58 31.33 -4.77
CA ASP A 333 1.31 32.57 -4.48
C ASP A 333 1.16 33.01 -3.01
N ASP A 334 0.14 32.52 -2.30
CA ASP A 334 -0.09 32.80 -0.88
C ASP A 334 0.67 31.83 0.04
N VAL A 335 1.31 30.79 -0.52
CA VAL A 335 2.10 29.83 0.25
C VAL A 335 3.42 30.49 0.67
N VAL A 336 3.49 30.85 1.96
CA VAL A 336 4.70 31.43 2.55
C VAL A 336 5.68 30.33 2.94
N TYR A 337 6.86 30.35 2.32
CA TYR A 337 7.99 29.53 2.70
C TYR A 337 8.96 30.38 3.53
N GLU A 338 9.26 29.95 4.75
CA GLU A 338 10.14 30.69 5.66
C GLU A 338 11.58 30.78 5.17
N HIS A 339 11.98 29.86 4.30
CA HIS A 339 13.29 29.84 3.69
C HIS A 339 13.24 29.22 2.28
N PRO A 340 14.06 29.68 1.31
CA PRO A 340 14.10 29.12 -0.05
C PRO A 340 14.38 27.60 -0.08
N LEU A 341 15.22 27.09 0.82
CA LEU A 341 15.51 25.65 0.91
C LEU A 341 14.28 24.82 1.33
N ILE A 342 13.36 25.40 2.11
CA ILE A 342 12.08 24.72 2.39
C ILE A 342 11.25 24.61 1.11
N ARG A 343 11.21 25.69 0.30
CA ARG A 343 10.52 25.69 -0.99
C ARG A 343 11.10 24.68 -1.97
N GLU A 344 12.42 24.49 -1.97
CA GLU A 344 13.09 23.50 -2.81
C GLU A 344 12.64 22.05 -2.50
N VAL A 345 12.33 21.76 -1.23
CA VAL A 345 11.95 20.41 -0.80
C VAL A 345 10.45 20.17 -0.78
N LEU A 346 9.67 21.18 -0.35
CA LEU A 346 8.22 21.07 -0.16
C LEU A 346 7.41 21.78 -1.26
N GLY A 347 8.06 22.36 -2.26
CA GLY A 347 7.42 23.11 -3.33
C GLY A 347 6.40 22.29 -4.13
N GLU A 348 6.76 21.05 -4.47
CA GLU A 348 5.91 20.13 -5.25
C GLU A 348 4.64 19.68 -4.50
N THR A 349 4.60 19.88 -3.19
CA THR A 349 3.45 19.57 -2.33
C THR A 349 2.90 20.82 -1.63
N PHE A 350 3.11 22.00 -2.23
CA PHE A 350 2.57 23.28 -1.75
C PHE A 350 2.91 23.59 -0.29
N GLY A 351 4.11 23.23 0.16
CA GLY A 351 4.59 23.47 1.53
C GLY A 351 4.20 22.39 2.54
N TYR A 352 3.44 21.35 2.13
CA TYR A 352 3.04 20.27 3.01
C TYR A 352 4.04 19.12 3.01
N LEU A 353 4.41 18.65 4.20
CA LEU A 353 5.21 17.44 4.35
C LEU A 353 4.30 16.22 4.18
N VAL A 354 4.40 15.53 3.05
CA VAL A 354 3.56 14.35 2.72
C VAL A 354 4.39 13.07 2.71
N PHE A 355 5.62 13.17 2.21
CA PHE A 355 6.46 12.01 1.94
C PHE A 355 7.64 11.87 2.90
N GLN A 356 8.11 10.64 3.07
CA GLN A 356 9.28 10.32 3.88
C GLN A 356 10.56 10.90 3.28
N GLU A 357 10.65 10.91 1.96
CA GLU A 357 11.77 11.41 1.16
C GLU A 357 11.91 12.93 1.30
N GLN A 358 10.80 13.64 1.54
CA GLN A 358 10.85 15.06 1.89
C GLN A 358 11.52 15.27 3.26
N MET A 359 11.28 14.41 4.25
CA MET A 359 12.01 14.48 5.53
C MET A 359 13.50 14.20 5.35
N LEU A 360 13.86 13.22 4.51
CA LEU A 360 15.25 12.93 4.18
C LEU A 360 15.93 14.15 3.54
N ARG A 361 15.27 14.76 2.55
CA ARG A 361 15.77 15.95 1.85
C ARG A 361 15.84 17.17 2.77
N LEU A 362 14.88 17.38 3.68
CA LEU A 362 14.97 18.45 4.67
C LEU A 362 16.19 18.23 5.58
N GLY A 363 16.38 17.02 6.11
CA GLY A 363 17.55 16.71 6.94
C GLY A 363 18.87 16.95 6.21
N ASN A 364 18.94 16.59 4.92
CA ASN A 364 20.16 16.74 4.13
C ASN A 364 20.42 18.17 3.64
N ILE A 365 19.42 18.82 3.06
CA ILE A 365 19.57 20.14 2.44
C ILE A 365 19.51 21.24 3.49
N VAL A 366 18.55 21.18 4.41
CA VAL A 366 18.37 22.19 5.47
C VAL A 366 19.28 21.90 6.66
N GLY A 367 19.28 20.66 7.16
CA GLY A 367 20.10 20.27 8.32
C GLY A 367 21.56 19.92 8.00
N LYS A 368 21.99 19.97 6.73
CA LYS A 368 23.33 19.55 6.26
C LYS A 368 23.77 18.16 6.72
N MET A 369 22.83 17.30 7.09
CA MET A 369 23.13 15.96 7.59
C MET A 369 23.50 15.05 6.41
N PRO A 370 24.46 14.12 6.58
CA PRO A 370 24.69 13.08 5.58
C PRO A 370 23.41 12.26 5.33
N LEU A 371 23.10 11.91 4.07
CA LEU A 371 21.90 11.13 3.71
C LEU A 371 21.76 9.83 4.52
N ALA A 372 22.88 9.17 4.79
CA ALA A 372 22.98 8.00 5.68
C ALA A 372 22.33 8.24 7.07
N LYS A 373 22.56 9.43 7.64
CA LYS A 373 22.01 9.82 8.94
C LYS A 373 20.56 10.29 8.84
N CYS A 374 20.16 10.85 7.69
CA CYS A 374 18.77 11.23 7.44
C CYS A 374 17.80 10.04 7.50
N ASP A 375 18.21 8.82 7.09
CA ASP A 375 17.35 7.63 7.25
C ASP A 375 17.14 7.28 8.73
N ARG A 376 18.15 7.51 9.60
CA ARG A 376 17.98 7.38 11.05
C ARG A 376 16.95 8.37 11.57
N LEU A 377 17.04 9.64 11.14
CA LEU A 377 16.04 10.68 11.42
C LEU A 377 14.64 10.25 10.98
N ARG A 378 14.48 9.75 9.75
CA ARG A 378 13.20 9.22 9.25
C ARG A 378 12.71 8.08 10.15
N LYS A 379 13.54 7.09 10.47
CA LYS A 379 13.16 5.94 11.32
C LYS A 379 12.73 6.38 12.72
N VAL A 380 13.45 7.31 13.35
CA VAL A 380 13.14 7.82 14.69
C VAL A 380 11.82 8.60 14.70
N ILE A 381 11.58 9.44 13.69
CA ILE A 381 10.32 10.19 13.56
C ILE A 381 9.15 9.27 13.16
N THR A 382 9.36 8.28 12.30
CA THR A 382 8.27 7.40 11.84
C THR A 382 7.94 6.25 12.80
N LYS A 383 8.86 5.84 13.68
CA LYS A 383 8.62 4.75 14.65
C LYS A 383 7.52 5.15 15.64
N ARG A 384 6.38 4.45 15.58
CA ARG A 384 5.41 4.45 16.68
C ARG A 384 6.05 3.78 17.88
N SER A 385 6.24 4.55 18.95
CA SER A 385 6.95 4.14 20.16
C SER A 385 6.27 2.95 20.84
N MET A 386 6.69 1.73 20.51
CA MET A 386 6.19 0.48 21.14
C MET A 386 7.26 -0.23 21.97
N SER A 387 8.54 0.16 21.88
CA SER A 387 9.59 -0.30 22.79
C SER A 387 10.73 0.73 22.88
N GLY A 388 11.26 0.97 24.09
CA GLY A 388 12.42 1.84 24.29
C GLY A 388 12.16 3.36 24.26
N LYS A 389 11.03 3.83 24.82
CA LYS A 389 10.64 5.25 24.89
C LYS A 389 11.79 6.21 25.25
N ALA A 390 12.60 5.86 26.24
CA ALA A 390 13.72 6.70 26.68
C ALA A 390 14.83 6.80 25.61
N LYS A 391 15.23 5.67 25.01
CA LYS A 391 16.29 5.65 23.99
C LYS A 391 15.87 6.37 22.71
N ALA A 392 14.63 6.17 22.27
CA ALA A 392 14.09 6.84 21.10
C ALA A 392 13.91 8.36 21.31
N GLN A 393 13.61 8.79 22.54
CA GLN A 393 13.50 10.21 22.87
C GLN A 393 14.87 10.89 22.83
N THR A 394 15.88 10.30 23.48
CA THR A 394 17.26 10.84 23.46
C THR A 394 17.82 10.90 22.03
N GLU A 395 17.62 9.84 21.24
CA GLU A 395 18.06 9.82 19.83
C GLU A 395 17.35 10.89 18.98
N SER A 396 16.06 11.15 19.25
CA SER A 396 15.32 12.23 18.60
C SER A 396 15.84 13.62 18.98
N GLU A 397 16.23 13.83 20.23
CA GLU A 397 16.79 15.10 20.71
C GLU A 397 18.15 15.38 20.07
N GLU A 398 19.05 14.39 20.07
CA GLU A 398 20.38 14.50 19.44
C GLU A 398 20.28 14.82 17.94
N LEU A 399 19.37 14.17 17.22
CA LEU A 399 19.14 14.44 15.80
C LEU A 399 18.52 15.82 15.55
N GLY A 400 17.69 16.30 16.49
CA GLY A 400 17.09 17.63 16.43
C GLY A 400 18.13 18.73 16.62
N GLU A 401 19.02 18.59 17.60
CA GLU A 401 20.12 19.53 17.84
C GLU A 401 21.03 19.65 16.61
N GLU A 402 21.39 18.53 15.99
CA GLU A 402 22.20 18.52 14.78
C GLU A 402 21.49 19.15 13.58
N PHE A 403 20.20 18.83 13.39
CA PHE A 403 19.39 19.45 12.34
C PHE A 403 19.34 20.97 12.50
N ILE A 404 19.10 21.45 13.72
CA ILE A 404 19.04 22.89 14.02
C ILE A 404 20.41 23.53 13.77
N ALA A 405 21.51 22.92 14.23
CA ALA A 405 22.85 23.43 13.98
C ALA A 405 23.15 23.58 12.49
N GLY A 406 22.83 22.57 11.67
CA GLY A 406 23.00 22.65 10.22
C GLY A 406 22.10 23.67 9.54
N ALA A 407 20.86 23.84 10.03
CA ALA A 407 19.94 24.86 9.54
C ALA A 407 20.46 26.28 9.81
N LEU A 408 21.02 26.54 11.00
CA LEU A 408 21.65 27.82 11.34
C LEU A 408 22.81 28.14 10.39
N GLU A 409 23.63 27.15 10.02
CA GLU A 409 24.68 27.35 9.02
C GLU A 409 24.16 27.66 7.61
N ASN A 410 22.92 27.26 7.32
CA ASN A 410 22.22 27.57 6.07
C ASN A 410 21.49 28.93 6.11
N GLY A 411 21.65 29.70 7.19
CA GLY A 411 21.09 31.05 7.32
C GLY A 411 19.67 31.10 7.92
N PHE A 412 19.19 30.00 8.51
CA PHE A 412 17.95 30.02 9.28
C PHE A 412 18.17 30.75 10.61
N THR A 413 17.12 31.38 11.13
CA THR A 413 17.09 31.75 12.54
C THR A 413 16.83 30.51 13.41
N GLU A 414 17.22 30.57 14.68
CA GLU A 414 16.94 29.50 15.65
C GLU A 414 15.45 29.17 15.71
N GLU A 415 14.58 30.18 15.79
CA GLU A 415 13.12 30.01 15.77
C GLU A 415 12.61 29.31 14.51
N GLN A 416 13.15 29.64 13.32
CA GLN A 416 12.77 28.97 12.07
C GLN A 416 13.19 27.51 12.05
N ALA A 417 14.41 27.22 12.51
CA ALA A 417 14.95 25.87 12.57
C ALA A 417 14.17 24.98 13.57
N GLU A 418 13.89 25.50 14.76
CA GLU A 418 13.08 24.85 15.79
C GLU A 418 11.66 24.57 15.29
N ARG A 419 11.00 25.58 14.68
CA ARG A 419 9.64 25.41 14.14
C ARG A 419 9.60 24.37 13.02
N LEU A 420 10.60 24.34 12.15
CA LEU A 420 10.67 23.34 11.08
C LEU A 420 10.89 21.93 11.65
N TRP A 421 11.77 21.79 12.64
CA TRP A 421 11.98 20.53 13.36
C TRP A 421 10.72 20.05 14.07
N ASP A 422 10.00 20.94 14.75
CA ASP A 422 8.74 20.65 15.42
C ASP A 422 7.67 20.23 14.42
N ASN A 423 7.58 20.88 13.25
CA ASN A 423 6.66 20.48 12.20
C ASN A 423 6.97 19.08 11.67
N MET A 424 8.25 18.73 11.46
CA MET A 424 8.66 17.38 11.08
C MET A 424 8.32 16.37 12.19
N SER A 425 8.55 16.74 13.45
CA SER A 425 8.27 15.92 14.63
C SER A 425 6.79 15.80 14.98
N ALA A 426 5.94 16.72 14.55
CA ALA A 426 4.49 16.65 14.71
C ALA A 426 3.86 15.69 13.68
N PHE A 427 4.53 15.50 12.54
CA PHE A 427 4.08 14.61 11.46
C PHE A 427 4.40 13.12 11.69
N LYS A 428 4.82 12.77 12.92
CA LYS A 428 5.16 11.40 13.36
C LYS A 428 4.06 10.40 12.99
N GLY A 429 4.39 9.51 12.06
CA GLY A 429 3.54 8.38 11.65
C GLY A 429 2.56 8.65 10.51
N TYR A 430 2.60 9.83 9.87
CA TYR A 430 1.73 10.15 8.73
C TYR A 430 2.46 10.27 7.39
N ALA A 431 3.78 10.45 7.37
CA ALA A 431 4.51 10.51 6.12
C ALA A 431 4.46 9.18 5.35
N PHE A 432 4.23 9.25 4.04
CA PHE A 432 4.15 8.09 3.17
C PHE A 432 5.45 7.88 2.39
N ASN A 433 5.72 6.65 1.97
CA ASN A 433 6.87 6.37 1.12
C ASN A 433 6.57 6.86 -0.31
N LEU A 434 7.39 7.75 -0.86
CA LEU A 434 7.18 8.37 -2.15
C LEU A 434 7.35 7.39 -3.30
N SER A 435 8.34 6.49 -3.25
CA SER A 435 8.56 5.55 -4.36
C SER A 435 7.35 4.64 -4.56
N HIS A 436 6.80 4.08 -3.48
CA HIS A 436 5.56 3.31 -3.50
C HIS A 436 4.37 4.16 -3.99
N ALA A 437 4.25 5.39 -3.51
CA ALA A 437 3.17 6.29 -3.92
C ALA A 437 3.21 6.63 -5.42
N LEU A 438 4.41 6.87 -5.96
CA LEU A 438 4.62 7.21 -7.36
C LEU A 438 4.33 6.00 -8.26
N SER A 439 4.82 4.80 -7.94
CA SER A 439 4.53 3.61 -8.74
C SER A 439 3.03 3.38 -8.90
N TYR A 440 2.28 3.49 -7.80
CA TYR A 440 0.83 3.31 -7.81
C TYR A 440 0.07 4.49 -8.45
N ALA A 441 0.64 5.70 -8.40
CA ALA A 441 0.10 6.85 -9.12
C ALA A 441 0.29 6.72 -10.64
N ILE A 442 1.40 6.11 -11.09
CA ILE A 442 1.64 5.80 -12.49
C ILE A 442 0.62 4.77 -12.99
N ASP A 443 0.36 3.69 -12.24
CA ASP A 443 -0.69 2.72 -12.59
C ASP A 443 -2.07 3.39 -12.69
N SER A 444 -2.38 4.29 -11.75
CA SER A 444 -3.61 5.09 -11.81
C SER A 444 -3.67 5.94 -13.06
N TYR A 445 -2.56 6.58 -13.45
CA TYR A 445 -2.48 7.41 -14.64
C TYR A 445 -2.58 6.59 -15.93
N GLN A 446 -2.00 5.38 -15.97
CA GLN A 446 -2.17 4.45 -17.09
C GLN A 446 -3.65 4.05 -17.27
N CYS A 447 -4.37 3.77 -16.17
CA CYS A 447 -5.82 3.56 -16.20
C CYS A 447 -6.54 4.78 -16.78
N ALA A 448 -6.18 5.98 -16.33
CA ALA A 448 -6.79 7.23 -16.78
C ALA A 448 -6.50 7.51 -18.26
N TRP A 449 -5.29 7.24 -18.72
CA TRP A 449 -4.89 7.42 -20.12
C TRP A 449 -5.67 6.47 -21.03
N LEU A 450 -5.81 5.18 -20.64
CA LEU A 450 -6.63 4.21 -21.36
C LEU A 450 -8.11 4.62 -21.36
N LEU A 451 -8.66 5.09 -20.24
CA LEU A 451 -10.02 5.60 -20.19
C LEU A 451 -10.21 6.82 -21.11
N THR A 452 -9.22 7.70 -21.22
CA THR A 452 -9.28 8.93 -22.03
C THR A 452 -9.23 8.62 -23.53
N TYR A 453 -8.32 7.74 -23.94
CA TYR A 453 -8.03 7.52 -25.37
C TYR A 453 -8.67 6.27 -25.97
N TYR A 454 -9.07 5.31 -25.13
CA TYR A 454 -9.69 4.04 -25.51
C TYR A 454 -10.87 3.69 -24.60
N GLU A 455 -11.75 4.69 -24.37
CA GLU A 455 -12.85 4.61 -23.41
C GLU A 455 -13.72 3.35 -23.56
N PRO A 456 -14.21 2.95 -24.76
CA PRO A 456 -15.07 1.78 -24.88
C PRO A 456 -14.34 0.48 -24.51
N GLU A 457 -13.08 0.35 -24.90
CA GLU A 457 -12.26 -0.83 -24.59
C GLU A 457 -11.96 -0.91 -23.10
N TRP A 458 -11.62 0.22 -22.47
CA TRP A 458 -11.38 0.30 -21.03
C TRP A 458 -12.62 -0.05 -20.22
N LEU A 459 -13.77 0.56 -20.54
CA LEU A 459 -15.03 0.30 -19.84
C LEU A 459 -15.51 -1.15 -20.03
N CYS A 460 -15.26 -1.74 -21.21
CA CYS A 460 -15.54 -3.14 -21.46
C CYS A 460 -14.66 -4.05 -20.59
N ALA A 461 -13.34 -3.84 -20.60
CA ALA A 461 -12.40 -4.59 -19.76
C ALA A 461 -12.75 -4.48 -18.26
N TYR A 462 -13.04 -3.27 -17.78
CA TYR A 462 -13.46 -3.03 -16.40
C TYR A 462 -14.74 -3.80 -16.05
N MET A 463 -15.74 -3.76 -16.92
CA MET A 463 -17.02 -4.47 -16.73
C MET A 463 -16.85 -5.99 -16.69
N GLU A 464 -15.97 -6.54 -17.55
CA GLU A 464 -15.67 -7.97 -17.60
C GLU A 464 -15.09 -8.47 -16.28
N THR A 465 -14.17 -7.72 -15.64
CA THR A 465 -13.61 -8.16 -14.35
C THR A 465 -14.62 -8.13 -13.20
N GLN A 466 -15.70 -7.34 -13.32
CA GLN A 466 -16.78 -7.34 -12.33
C GLN A 466 -17.78 -8.49 -12.51
N ALA A 467 -17.61 -9.34 -13.53
CA ALA A 467 -18.62 -10.33 -13.90
C ALA A 467 -18.98 -11.34 -12.79
N GLY A 468 -18.01 -11.74 -11.97
CA GLY A 468 -18.21 -12.69 -10.86
C GLY A 468 -18.91 -12.10 -9.62
N HIS A 469 -19.17 -10.79 -9.59
CA HIS A 469 -19.62 -10.09 -8.37
C HIS A 469 -20.86 -9.22 -8.64
N PRO A 470 -22.09 -9.72 -8.35
CA PRO A 470 -23.33 -9.01 -8.68
C PRO A 470 -23.40 -7.55 -8.21
N ASP A 471 -22.97 -7.28 -6.97
CA ASP A 471 -22.98 -5.93 -6.41
C ASP A 471 -21.97 -5.00 -7.09
N LYS A 472 -20.75 -5.51 -7.37
CA LYS A 472 -19.72 -4.73 -8.08
C LYS A 472 -20.14 -4.47 -9.53
N ARG A 473 -20.74 -5.46 -10.19
CA ARG A 473 -21.28 -5.32 -11.54
C ARG A 473 -22.39 -4.27 -11.59
N ALA A 474 -23.32 -4.27 -10.64
CA ALA A 474 -24.37 -3.27 -10.57
C ALA A 474 -23.80 -1.85 -10.42
N LYS A 475 -22.75 -1.68 -9.59
CA LYS A 475 -22.01 -0.42 -9.46
C LYS A 475 -21.36 -0.01 -10.78
N ALA A 476 -20.63 -0.92 -11.44
CA ALA A 476 -19.96 -0.65 -12.70
C ALA A 476 -20.96 -0.24 -13.81
N ILE A 477 -22.10 -0.92 -13.92
CA ILE A 477 -23.18 -0.53 -14.86
C ILE A 477 -23.67 0.88 -14.58
N SER A 478 -23.85 1.26 -13.32
CA SER A 478 -24.26 2.60 -12.95
C SER A 478 -23.23 3.66 -13.35
N GLU A 479 -21.94 3.35 -13.24
CA GLU A 479 -20.85 4.25 -13.65
C GLU A 479 -20.81 4.39 -15.17
N LEU A 480 -20.90 3.29 -15.93
CA LEU A 480 -20.94 3.32 -17.39
C LEU A 480 -22.15 4.13 -17.93
N ARG A 481 -23.34 3.96 -17.34
CA ARG A 481 -24.52 4.76 -17.69
C ARG A 481 -24.31 6.25 -17.46
N SER A 482 -23.53 6.62 -16.43
CA SER A 482 -23.20 8.02 -16.18
C SER A 482 -22.29 8.62 -17.25
N PHE A 483 -21.61 7.77 -18.02
CA PHE A 483 -20.78 8.17 -19.17
C PHE A 483 -21.54 8.15 -20.50
N GLY A 484 -22.80 7.67 -20.51
CA GLY A 484 -23.66 7.67 -21.69
C GLY A 484 -23.78 6.34 -22.45
N TYR A 485 -23.31 5.23 -21.87
CA TYR A 485 -23.45 3.87 -22.44
C TYR A 485 -24.75 3.16 -22.06
#